data_AF-A0A7X7FVC8-F1
#
_entry.id   AF-A0A7X7FVC8-F1
#
_cell.length_a   1.000
_cell.length_b   1.000
_cell.length_c   1.000
_cell.angle_alpha   90.00
_cell.angle_beta   90.00
_cell.angle_gamma   90.00
#
_symmetry.space_group_name_H-M   'P 1'
#
loop_
_entity.id
_entity.type
_entity.pdbx_description
1 polymer ?
#
loop_
_entity_poly.entity_id
_entity_poly.type
_entity_poly.pdbx_seq_one_letter_code
_entity_poly.pdbx_strand_id
1 'polypeptide(L)'
;MKKICLILLFSFSLFSFAQQSPKEIHDILKYLKEEVQIREDNFYDTAYQYIYQQILEQKGVNQAIWNSYMGNLLSAYLNQNEYRISQRTKIAENIPSDFNTWDIQTLIEQINFHYLKSLENKDLLQKTKVEDFQILLKDADKSVSYRPMVFDMLAHEALAFFSEKRYSM
;
A
#
# COMPACT_ATOMS: atom_id res chain seq x y z
N MET A 1 31.15 -1.51 -1.81
CA MET A 1 29.90 -1.68 -2.58
C MET A 1 28.73 -0.94 -1.93
N LYS A 2 28.85 0.38 -1.69
CA LYS A 2 27.80 1.21 -1.04
C LYS A 2 27.45 2.47 -1.86
N LYS A 3 27.89 2.58 -3.11
CA LYS A 3 27.76 3.80 -3.93
C LYS A 3 26.67 3.76 -5.00
N ILE A 4 26.02 2.62 -5.23
CA ILE A 4 24.97 2.49 -6.27
C ILE A 4 23.58 2.88 -5.74
N CYS A 5 23.33 2.70 -4.43
CA CYS A 5 22.03 3.01 -3.82
C CYS A 5 21.75 4.53 -3.70
N LEU A 6 22.77 5.39 -3.81
CA LEU A 6 22.59 6.84 -3.66
C LEU A 6 22.18 7.57 -4.96
N ILE A 7 22.34 6.91 -6.13
CA ILE A 7 22.14 7.58 -7.43
C ILE A 7 20.67 7.47 -7.91
N LEU A 8 19.89 6.51 -7.41
CA LEU A 8 18.45 6.44 -7.71
C LEU A 8 17.58 7.35 -6.82
N LEU A 9 18.16 7.92 -5.75
CA LEU A 9 17.49 8.92 -4.91
C LEU A 9 17.65 10.36 -5.43
N PHE A 10 18.44 10.58 -6.50
CA PHE A 10 18.84 11.92 -6.93
C PHE A 10 18.28 12.41 -8.27
N SER A 11 17.33 11.69 -8.90
CA SER A 11 16.56 12.20 -10.05
C SER A 11 15.06 12.39 -9.77
N PHE A 12 14.66 12.41 -8.50
CA PHE A 12 13.33 12.85 -8.07
C PHE A 12 13.44 13.94 -6.99
N SER A 13 14.49 14.76 -7.02
CA SER A 13 14.49 16.01 -6.27
C SER A 13 13.57 17.00 -6.99
N LEU A 14 12.51 17.43 -6.29
CA LEU A 14 11.46 18.38 -6.66
C LEU A 14 10.17 17.77 -7.21
N PHE A 15 9.57 16.82 -6.48
CA PHE A 15 8.11 16.83 -6.43
C PHE A 15 7.67 17.74 -5.29
N SER A 16 7.20 18.91 -5.73
CA SER A 16 6.57 19.98 -4.95
C SER A 16 5.63 19.43 -3.88
N PHE A 17 5.38 20.22 -2.83
CA PHE A 17 4.32 20.05 -1.82
C PHE A 17 2.88 19.92 -2.39
N ALA A 18 2.74 19.72 -3.71
CA ALA A 18 1.51 19.47 -4.42
C ALA A 18 1.10 17.99 -4.31
N GLN A 19 -0.19 17.79 -4.12
CA GLN A 19 -0.85 16.50 -4.18
C GLN A 19 -0.59 15.83 -5.55
N GLN A 20 -0.19 14.55 -5.56
CA GLN A 20 0.03 13.81 -6.80
C GLN A 20 -1.23 13.70 -7.64
N SER A 21 -1.07 13.75 -8.96
CA SER A 21 -2.10 13.34 -9.90
C SER A 21 -2.30 11.81 -9.87
N PRO A 22 -3.49 11.31 -10.22
CA PRO A 22 -3.74 9.87 -10.38
C PRO A 22 -2.79 9.19 -11.36
N LYS A 23 -2.33 9.91 -12.40
CA LYS A 23 -1.34 9.40 -13.36
C LYS A 23 0.03 9.19 -12.70
N GLU A 24 0.47 10.10 -11.85
CA GLU A 24 1.74 9.94 -11.13
C GLU A 24 1.70 8.76 -10.16
N ILE A 25 0.59 8.60 -9.43
CA ILE A 25 0.37 7.41 -8.58
C ILE A 25 0.44 6.14 -9.44
N HIS A 26 -0.26 6.12 -10.58
CA HIS A 26 -0.24 4.99 -11.51
C HIS A 26 1.18 4.67 -11.98
N ASP A 27 1.94 5.67 -12.43
CA ASP A 27 3.27 5.49 -12.99
C ASP A 27 4.25 4.95 -11.94
N ILE A 28 4.13 5.39 -10.68
CA ILE A 28 4.87 4.82 -9.55
C ILE A 28 4.52 3.35 -9.34
N LEU A 29 3.23 3.02 -9.25
CA LEU A 29 2.79 1.64 -9.03
C LEU A 29 3.22 0.72 -10.18
N LYS A 30 3.16 1.22 -11.41
CA LYS A 30 3.64 0.54 -12.59
C LYS A 30 5.14 0.27 -12.49
N TYR A 31 5.94 1.27 -12.11
CA TYR A 31 7.37 1.10 -11.87
C TYR A 31 7.64 0.04 -10.80
N LEU A 32 6.98 0.10 -9.64
CA LEU A 32 7.16 -0.91 -8.59
C LEU A 32 6.86 -2.31 -9.12
N LYS A 33 5.77 -2.48 -9.86
CA LYS A 33 5.34 -3.79 -10.38
C LYS A 33 6.20 -4.32 -11.53
N GLU A 34 6.53 -3.49 -12.51
CA GLU A 34 7.17 -3.94 -13.75
C GLU A 34 8.69 -3.89 -13.68
N GLU A 35 9.24 -3.00 -12.86
CA GLU A 35 10.67 -2.74 -12.84
C GLU A 35 11.33 -3.27 -11.56
N VAL A 36 10.76 -2.96 -10.39
CA VAL A 36 11.34 -3.39 -9.11
C VAL A 36 11.08 -4.87 -8.88
N GLN A 37 9.83 -5.33 -9.04
CA GLN A 37 9.47 -6.73 -8.78
C GLN A 37 10.24 -7.74 -9.65
N ILE A 38 10.64 -7.34 -10.86
CA ILE A 38 11.38 -8.21 -11.79
C ILE A 38 12.88 -8.22 -11.48
N ARG A 39 13.45 -7.06 -11.10
CA ARG A 39 14.90 -6.89 -11.01
C ARG A 39 15.47 -7.10 -9.61
N GLU A 40 14.68 -6.87 -8.58
CA GLU A 40 15.15 -6.84 -7.20
C GLU A 40 14.68 -8.05 -6.41
N ASP A 41 15.63 -8.77 -5.81
CA ASP A 41 15.35 -9.88 -4.88
C ASP A 41 14.61 -9.38 -3.62
N ASN A 42 14.75 -8.10 -3.29
CA ASN A 42 14.16 -7.44 -2.12
C ASN A 42 12.98 -6.51 -2.48
N PHE A 43 12.20 -6.85 -3.50
CA PHE A 43 11.04 -6.07 -3.96
C PHE A 43 10.18 -5.50 -2.82
N TYR A 44 9.83 -6.31 -1.82
CA TYR A 44 8.97 -5.90 -0.71
C TYR A 44 9.58 -4.79 0.14
N ASP A 45 10.89 -4.84 0.41
CA ASP A 45 11.60 -3.79 1.12
C ASP A 45 11.57 -2.47 0.36
N THR A 46 11.91 -2.51 -0.93
CA THR A 46 11.92 -1.32 -1.79
C THR A 46 10.53 -0.72 -1.92
N ALA A 47 9.52 -1.55 -2.19
CA ALA A 47 8.12 -1.10 -2.28
C ALA A 47 7.60 -0.54 -0.95
N TYR A 48 7.93 -1.17 0.18
CA TYR A 48 7.55 -0.67 1.50
C TYR A 48 8.12 0.72 1.74
N GLN A 49 9.42 0.91 1.54
CA GLN A 49 10.05 2.22 1.75
C GLN A 49 9.46 3.28 0.83
N TYR A 50 9.24 2.94 -0.45
CA TYR A 50 8.67 3.88 -1.41
C TYR A 50 7.25 4.32 -1.00
N ILE A 51 6.36 3.35 -0.75
CA ILE A 51 4.97 3.63 -0.35
C ILE A 51 4.93 4.37 0.98
N TYR A 52 5.79 4.01 1.93
CA TYR A 52 5.86 4.69 3.23
C TYR A 52 6.20 6.18 3.07
N GLN A 53 7.15 6.54 2.20
CA GLN A 53 7.41 7.95 1.90
C GLN A 53 6.19 8.66 1.32
N GLN A 54 5.45 8.01 0.41
CA GLN A 54 4.23 8.60 -0.15
C GLN A 54 3.14 8.82 0.92
N ILE A 55 3.02 7.93 1.90
CA ILE A 55 2.08 8.12 3.02
C ILE A 55 2.45 9.34 3.87
N LEU A 56 3.74 9.63 4.05
CA LEU A 56 4.22 10.79 4.81
C LEU A 56 4.01 12.11 4.08
N GLU A 57 4.20 12.11 2.76
CA GLU A 57 4.16 13.33 1.93
C GLU A 57 2.73 13.71 1.50
N GLN A 58 1.89 12.72 1.19
CA GLN A 58 0.55 12.94 0.67
C GLN A 58 -0.48 13.16 1.79
N LYS A 59 -1.62 13.78 1.44
CA LYS A 59 -2.75 14.00 2.37
C LYS A 59 -4.07 13.61 1.73
N GLY A 60 -5.14 13.56 2.53
CA GLY A 60 -6.51 13.36 2.03
C GLY A 60 -6.64 12.08 1.19
N VAL A 61 -7.17 12.23 -0.03
CA VAL A 61 -7.48 11.09 -0.92
C VAL A 61 -6.23 10.28 -1.30
N ASN A 62 -5.11 10.93 -1.66
CA ASN A 62 -3.92 10.19 -2.06
C ASN A 62 -3.29 9.44 -0.89
N GLN A 63 -3.28 10.04 0.31
CA GLN A 63 -2.81 9.35 1.50
C GLN A 63 -3.66 8.11 1.80
N ALA A 64 -4.98 8.20 1.61
CA ALA A 64 -5.88 7.07 1.74
C ALA A 64 -5.55 5.96 0.71
N ILE A 65 -5.32 6.34 -0.55
CA ILE A 65 -4.92 5.42 -1.63
C ILE A 65 -3.59 4.74 -1.29
N TRP A 66 -2.57 5.48 -0.85
CA TRP A 66 -1.27 4.91 -0.49
C TRP A 66 -1.35 3.97 0.72
N ASN A 67 -2.18 4.29 1.72
CA ASN A 67 -2.46 3.36 2.81
C ASN A 67 -3.11 2.07 2.32
N SER A 68 -4.04 2.13 1.37
CA SER A 68 -4.63 0.93 0.75
C SER A 68 -3.57 0.10 0.02
N TYR A 69 -2.64 0.73 -0.70
CA TYR A 69 -1.54 0.03 -1.35
C TYR A 69 -0.55 -0.58 -0.35
N MET A 70 -0.31 0.06 0.80
CA MET A 70 0.50 -0.52 1.87
C MET A 70 -0.16 -1.77 2.47
N GLY A 71 -1.48 -1.72 2.73
CA GLY A 71 -2.26 -2.89 3.15
C GLY A 71 -2.16 -4.04 2.15
N ASN A 72 -2.30 -3.73 0.85
CA ASN A 72 -2.14 -4.70 -0.23
C ASN A 72 -0.72 -5.30 -0.28
N LEU A 73 0.32 -4.47 -0.14
CA LEU A 73 1.72 -4.91 -0.15
C LEU A 73 2.01 -5.88 1.01
N LEU A 74 1.63 -5.49 2.23
CA LEU A 74 1.86 -6.31 3.42
C LEU A 74 1.04 -7.61 3.39
N SER A 75 -0.19 -7.55 2.87
CA SER A 75 -1.01 -8.75 2.67
C SER A 75 -0.39 -9.70 1.64
N ALA A 76 0.11 -9.17 0.52
CA ALA A 76 0.83 -9.96 -0.47
C ALA A 76 2.10 -10.59 0.10
N TYR A 77 2.87 -9.83 0.91
CA TYR A 77 4.05 -10.33 1.60
C TYR A 77 3.71 -11.49 2.54
N LEU A 78 2.67 -11.31 3.38
CA LEU A 78 2.19 -12.34 4.30
C LEU A 78 1.79 -13.61 3.54
N ASN A 79 0.99 -13.47 2.48
CA ASN A 79 0.54 -14.60 1.66
C ASN A 79 1.70 -15.35 1.00
N GLN A 80 2.71 -14.64 0.46
CA GLN A 80 3.85 -15.29 -0.20
C GLN A 80 4.85 -15.93 0.77
N ASN A 81 4.88 -15.48 2.02
CA ASN A 81 5.85 -15.92 3.04
C ASN A 81 5.19 -16.67 4.20
N GLU A 82 3.93 -17.07 4.07
CA GLU A 82 3.10 -17.61 5.15
C GLU A 82 3.80 -18.72 5.94
N TYR A 83 4.35 -19.72 5.24
CA TYR A 83 5.06 -20.82 5.88
C TYR A 83 6.22 -20.32 6.75
N ARG A 84 7.07 -19.44 6.21
CA ARG A 84 8.23 -18.89 6.94
C ARG A 84 7.80 -17.99 8.11
N ILE A 85 6.75 -17.20 7.93
CA ILE A 85 6.23 -16.27 8.95
C ILE A 85 5.59 -17.06 10.10
N SER A 86 4.88 -18.16 9.82
CA SER A 86 4.24 -18.99 10.83
C SER A 86 5.22 -19.63 11.82
N GLN A 87 6.50 -19.74 11.45
CA GLN A 87 7.58 -20.27 12.29
C GLN A 87 8.25 -19.19 13.17
N ARG A 88 7.86 -17.91 13.05
CA ARG A 88 8.43 -16.82 13.85
C ARG A 88 7.84 -16.81 15.26
N THR A 89 8.67 -16.54 16.26
CA THR A 89 8.24 -16.33 17.64
C THR A 89 7.66 -14.93 17.83
N LYS A 90 6.67 -14.80 18.71
CA LYS A 90 6.05 -13.52 19.04
C LYS A 90 7.07 -12.50 19.53
N ILE A 91 7.08 -11.30 18.95
CA ILE A 91 7.95 -10.20 19.41
C ILE A 91 7.31 -9.54 20.62
N ALA A 92 8.07 -9.43 21.72
CA ALA A 92 7.62 -8.75 22.92
C ALA A 92 8.05 -7.28 22.92
N GLU A 93 7.11 -6.43 23.31
CA GLU A 93 7.26 -5.03 23.77
C GLU A 93 7.44 -3.92 22.71
N ASN A 94 8.10 -4.12 21.57
CA ASN A 94 8.23 -3.08 20.54
C ASN A 94 8.15 -3.63 19.12
N ILE A 95 7.35 -2.99 18.25
CA ILE A 95 7.29 -3.29 16.81
C ILE A 95 8.62 -2.86 16.19
N PRO A 96 9.46 -3.78 15.66
CA PRO A 96 10.71 -3.41 15.02
C PRO A 96 10.48 -2.56 13.77
N SER A 97 11.44 -1.71 13.40
CA SER A 97 11.34 -0.92 12.17
C SER A 97 11.36 -1.78 10.90
N ASP A 98 11.96 -2.97 10.97
CA ASP A 98 12.07 -3.90 9.85
C ASP A 98 10.89 -4.88 9.84
N PHE A 99 9.97 -4.68 8.89
CA PHE A 99 8.78 -5.53 8.74
C PHE A 99 9.10 -6.98 8.39
N ASN A 100 10.30 -7.28 7.88
CA ASN A 100 10.73 -8.64 7.61
C ASN A 100 10.92 -9.47 8.89
N THR A 101 10.95 -8.83 10.06
CA THR A 101 11.09 -9.50 11.35
C THR A 101 9.75 -9.76 12.02
N TRP A 102 8.68 -9.09 11.60
CA TRP A 102 7.38 -9.13 12.26
C TRP A 102 6.78 -10.53 12.31
N ASP A 103 6.22 -10.90 13.47
CA ASP A 103 5.43 -12.12 13.57
C ASP A 103 4.09 -11.99 12.80
N ILE A 104 3.38 -13.11 12.65
CA ILE A 104 2.10 -13.14 11.92
C ILE A 104 1.08 -12.16 12.51
N GLN A 105 1.06 -12.02 13.84
CA GLN A 105 0.11 -11.15 14.53
C GLN A 105 0.38 -9.68 14.21
N THR A 106 1.64 -9.27 14.32
CA THR A 106 2.10 -7.93 14.02
C THR A 106 1.82 -7.58 12.56
N LEU A 107 2.06 -8.51 11.63
CA LEU A 107 1.72 -8.30 10.22
C LEU A 107 0.21 -8.07 10.03
N ILE A 108 -0.65 -8.91 10.62
CA ILE A 108 -2.10 -8.75 10.54
C ILE A 108 -2.54 -7.41 11.13
N GLU A 109 -1.99 -7.01 12.28
CA GLU A 109 -2.27 -5.72 12.92
C GLU A 109 -1.87 -4.53 12.05
N GLN A 110 -0.70 -4.59 11.39
CA GLN A 110 -0.24 -3.52 10.50
C GLN A 110 -1.04 -3.48 9.18
N ILE A 111 -1.44 -4.63 8.64
CA ILE A 111 -2.34 -4.69 7.48
C ILE A 111 -3.69 -4.06 7.85
N ASN A 112 -4.27 -4.43 9.01
CA ASN A 112 -5.50 -3.85 9.54
C ASN A 112 -5.36 -2.34 9.72
N PHE A 113 -4.26 -1.88 10.32
CA PHE A 113 -3.98 -0.46 10.53
C PHE A 113 -4.03 0.31 9.21
N HIS A 114 -3.33 -0.15 8.18
CA HIS A 114 -3.28 0.54 6.90
C HIS A 114 -4.62 0.52 6.14
N TYR A 115 -5.38 -0.58 6.18
CA TYR A 115 -6.72 -0.59 5.60
C TYR A 115 -7.71 0.30 6.38
N LEU A 116 -7.62 0.38 7.70
CA LEU A 116 -8.46 1.31 8.47
C LEU A 116 -8.07 2.76 8.19
N LYS A 117 -6.77 3.05 8.04
CA LYS A 117 -6.28 4.37 7.65
C LYS A 117 -6.70 4.78 6.24
N SER A 118 -6.82 3.84 5.30
CA SER A 118 -7.35 4.15 3.97
C SER A 118 -8.83 4.58 4.00
N LEU A 119 -9.56 4.25 5.07
CA LEU A 119 -10.99 4.56 5.22
C LEU A 119 -11.28 5.69 6.22
N GLU A 120 -10.24 6.23 6.89
CA GLU A 120 -10.38 7.17 8.01
C GLU A 120 -11.13 8.45 7.64
N ASN A 121 -10.85 9.04 6.47
CA ASN A 121 -11.47 10.29 6.03
C ASN A 121 -12.76 10.05 5.23
N LYS A 122 -13.73 9.37 5.85
CA LYS A 122 -14.96 8.90 5.20
C LYS A 122 -15.70 10.00 4.44
N ASP A 123 -15.93 11.16 5.05
CA ASP A 123 -16.70 12.25 4.44
C ASP A 123 -16.07 12.80 3.16
N LEU A 124 -14.74 12.89 3.13
CA LEU A 124 -14.00 13.28 1.93
C LEU A 124 -14.14 12.21 0.85
N LEU A 125 -13.84 10.96 1.20
CA LEU A 125 -13.80 9.83 0.26
C LEU A 125 -15.18 9.52 -0.34
N GLN A 126 -16.26 9.74 0.41
CA GLN A 126 -17.64 9.59 -0.04
C GLN A 126 -18.13 10.76 -0.90
N LYS A 127 -17.34 11.84 -1.05
CA LYS A 127 -17.60 12.96 -1.96
C LYS A 127 -16.64 12.99 -3.15
N THR A 128 -15.60 12.16 -3.14
CA THR A 128 -14.64 12.03 -4.23
C THR A 128 -15.06 10.93 -5.18
N LYS A 129 -15.23 11.27 -6.46
CA LYS A 129 -15.62 10.32 -7.51
C LYS A 129 -14.44 9.42 -7.87
N VAL A 130 -14.71 8.15 -8.05
CA VAL A 130 -13.70 7.17 -8.49
C VAL A 130 -13.26 7.43 -9.94
N GLU A 131 -14.09 8.11 -10.73
CA GLU A 131 -13.82 8.52 -12.11
C GLU A 131 -12.51 9.34 -12.22
N ASP A 132 -12.24 10.21 -11.25
CA ASP A 132 -11.01 11.00 -11.18
C ASP A 132 -9.77 10.08 -11.05
N PHE A 133 -9.95 8.87 -10.53
CA PHE A 133 -8.90 7.88 -10.27
C PHE A 133 -9.00 6.66 -11.20
N GLN A 134 -9.71 6.76 -12.33
CA GLN A 134 -9.99 5.59 -13.19
C GLN A 134 -8.73 4.82 -13.61
N ILE A 135 -7.61 5.54 -13.78
CA ILE A 135 -6.32 4.97 -14.21
C ILE A 135 -5.73 4.01 -13.18
N LEU A 136 -6.18 4.07 -11.92
CA LEU A 136 -5.76 3.18 -10.84
C LEU A 136 -6.61 1.91 -10.75
N LEU A 137 -7.74 1.85 -11.47
CA LEU A 137 -8.69 0.74 -11.39
C LEU A 137 -8.22 -0.43 -12.24
N LYS A 138 -8.21 -1.64 -11.65
CA LYS A 138 -7.91 -2.89 -12.38
C LYS A 138 -8.99 -3.19 -13.45
N ASP A 139 -10.26 -2.96 -13.11
CA ASP A 139 -11.43 -3.11 -13.99
C ASP A 139 -12.26 -1.82 -13.97
N ALA A 140 -11.86 -0.81 -14.73
CA ALA A 140 -12.44 0.54 -14.67
C ALA A 140 -13.96 0.54 -14.92
N ASP A 141 -14.45 -0.09 -16.00
CA ASP A 141 -15.86 -0.06 -16.40
C ASP A 141 -16.81 -0.63 -15.33
N LYS A 142 -16.44 -1.77 -14.74
CA LYS A 142 -17.22 -2.39 -13.66
C LYS A 142 -17.10 -1.57 -12.37
N SER A 143 -15.91 -1.05 -12.09
CA SER A 143 -15.66 -0.33 -10.84
C SER A 143 -16.45 0.98 -10.79
N VAL A 144 -16.46 1.77 -11.86
CA VAL A 144 -17.20 3.04 -11.92
C VAL A 144 -18.71 2.79 -11.79
N SER A 145 -19.26 1.78 -12.48
CA SER A 145 -20.72 1.54 -12.47
C SER A 145 -21.26 1.03 -11.14
N TYR A 146 -20.48 0.27 -10.37
CA TYR A 146 -20.95 -0.36 -9.12
C TYR A 146 -20.37 0.29 -7.85
N ARG A 147 -19.29 1.07 -7.97
CA ARG A 147 -18.55 1.68 -6.85
C ARG A 147 -18.10 3.10 -7.25
N PRO A 148 -19.04 4.05 -7.39
CA PRO A 148 -18.76 5.34 -7.98
C PRO A 148 -17.89 6.25 -7.10
N MET A 149 -17.75 5.96 -5.80
CA MET A 149 -16.96 6.76 -4.88
C MET A 149 -15.61 6.10 -4.58
N VAL A 150 -14.59 6.93 -4.32
CA VAL A 150 -13.28 6.44 -3.87
C VAL A 150 -13.41 5.63 -2.58
N PHE A 151 -14.33 6.03 -1.68
CA PHE A 151 -14.62 5.25 -0.48
C PHE A 151 -15.00 3.79 -0.81
N ASP A 152 -15.88 3.58 -1.80
CA ASP A 152 -16.36 2.24 -2.16
C ASP A 152 -15.24 1.39 -2.77
N MET A 153 -14.37 2.00 -3.56
CA MET A 153 -13.16 1.36 -4.10
C MET A 153 -12.24 0.89 -2.97
N LEU A 154 -11.89 1.78 -2.04
CA LEU A 154 -10.97 1.45 -0.93
C LEU A 154 -11.59 0.45 0.04
N ALA A 155 -12.89 0.59 0.33
CA ALA A 155 -13.60 -0.33 1.21
C ALA A 155 -13.69 -1.73 0.60
N HIS A 156 -13.81 -1.84 -0.72
CA HIS A 156 -13.80 -3.13 -1.40
C HIS A 156 -12.46 -3.86 -1.27
N GLU A 157 -11.34 -3.15 -1.46
CA GLU A 157 -10.00 -3.74 -1.28
C GLU A 157 -9.79 -4.18 0.18
N ALA A 158 -10.17 -3.33 1.15
CA ALA A 158 -10.08 -3.68 2.57
C ALA A 158 -10.97 -4.87 2.96
N LEU A 159 -12.21 -4.94 2.43
CA LEU A 159 -13.15 -6.02 2.71
C LEU A 159 -12.63 -7.37 2.21
N ALA A 160 -11.90 -7.40 1.10
CA ALA A 160 -11.28 -8.64 0.61
C ALA A 160 -10.33 -9.23 1.66
N PHE A 161 -9.57 -8.40 2.38
CA PHE A 161 -8.73 -8.85 3.49
C PHE A 161 -9.54 -9.23 4.74
N PHE A 162 -10.49 -8.39 5.16
CA PHE A 162 -11.27 -8.63 6.38
C PHE A 162 -12.21 -9.84 6.29
N SER A 163 -12.63 -10.22 5.09
CA SER A 163 -13.50 -11.38 4.87
C SER A 163 -12.74 -12.71 4.86
N GLU A 164 -11.41 -12.68 4.86
CA GLU A 164 -10.59 -13.88 4.90
C GLU A 164 -10.60 -14.48 6.32
N LYS A 165 -11.20 -15.67 6.48
CA LYS A 165 -11.34 -16.36 7.78
C LYS A 165 -10.00 -16.60 8.50
N ARG A 166 -8.91 -16.68 7.73
CA ARG A 166 -7.55 -16.85 8.26
C ARG A 166 -7.07 -15.65 9.08
N TYR A 167 -7.62 -14.45 8.82
CA TYR A 167 -7.19 -13.20 9.43
C TYR A 167 -8.25 -12.61 10.38
N SER A 168 -9.43 -13.21 10.46
CA SER A 168 -10.43 -12.91 11.50
C SER A 168 -10.03 -13.59 12.81
N MET A 169 -9.60 -12.80 13.81
CA MET A 169 -9.48 -13.23 15.21
C MET A 169 -10.82 -13.12 15.94
#